data_AF-A0A936XYD3-F1
#
_entry.id   AF-A0A936XYD3-F1
#
_cell.length_a   1.000
_cell.length_b   1.000
_cell.length_c   1.000
_cell.angle_alpha   90.00
_cell.angle_beta   90.00
_cell.angle_gamma   90.00
#
_symmetry.space_group_name_H-M   'P 1'
#
loop_
_entity.id
_entity.type
_entity.pdbx_description
1 polymer ?
#
loop_
_entity_poly.entity_id
_entity_poly.type
_entity_poly.pdbx_seq_one_letter_code
_entity_poly.pdbx_strand_id
1 'polypeptide(L)'
;MKLKFIVILPLLIIATSGYAQKEKPKKDSLFIEFWKKLKVRKAFETETSDDDKAANLSFTFPKDKPNSFIINAGIGYEFGDKTKKKKNGNLYKSAFTGFFVYNQNNELDKEQKNYKLGASFSQAFLDSFETKAHFVEYALEYLRDFYDTSHSVLFTSYWYPLLKKPGSIVLGGYAQNAKGVLYYLLPQAGIEYQNVFTAKAAADKGYNFRGFFSLGGNLMIKKKTYNLKAKKAYDKAFWTYGIELKITYEGRVNIANNIASTESYVPMFKGELVFYPTQNNKFTIGLSYTNGTNPLEGLEKQSFWLLAFKFKK
;
A
#
# COMPACT_ATOMS: atom_id res chain seq x y z
N MET A 1 2.20 35.57 30.04
CA MET A 1 1.09 34.61 30.20
C MET A 1 1.55 33.27 29.60
N LYS A 2 1.91 32.28 30.43
CA LYS A 2 2.54 31.03 29.99
C LYS A 2 1.45 29.96 29.76
N LEU A 3 1.18 29.62 28.51
CA LEU A 3 0.24 28.57 28.13
C LEU A 3 0.92 27.20 28.33
N LYS A 4 0.51 26.46 29.35
CA LYS A 4 0.94 25.07 29.56
C LYS A 4 0.16 24.17 28.60
N PHE A 5 0.83 23.60 27.60
CA PHE A 5 0.30 22.50 26.82
C PHE A 5 0.24 21.25 27.72
N ILE A 6 -0.96 20.94 28.20
CA ILE A 6 -1.25 19.69 28.89
C ILE A 6 -1.49 18.62 27.83
N VAL A 7 -0.76 17.53 28.01
CA VAL A 7 -0.75 16.26 27.28
C VAL A 7 -2.18 15.73 27.08
N ILE A 8 -2.71 15.83 25.85
CA ILE A 8 -3.87 15.04 25.40
C ILE A 8 -3.32 13.74 24.79
N LEU A 9 -2.83 12.84 25.64
CA LEU A 9 -2.51 11.47 25.24
C LEU A 9 -2.49 10.46 26.41
N PRO A 10 -3.58 10.36 27.20
CA PRO A 10 -3.89 9.07 27.83
C PRO A 10 -5.33 8.58 27.61
N LEU A 11 -6.10 9.17 26.68
CA LEU A 11 -7.49 8.74 26.42
C LEU A 11 -7.62 7.50 25.50
N LEU A 12 -6.55 7.10 24.81
CA LEU A 12 -6.55 5.90 23.95
C LEU A 12 -6.17 4.60 24.68
N ILE A 13 -5.72 4.67 25.94
CA ILE A 13 -5.35 3.49 26.75
C ILE A 13 -6.46 3.09 27.75
N ILE A 14 -7.41 4.00 28.05
CA ILE A 14 -8.48 3.75 29.04
C ILE A 14 -9.73 3.08 28.40
N ALA A 15 -9.83 3.04 27.07
CA ALA A 15 -10.95 2.39 26.39
C ALA A 15 -10.87 0.84 26.33
N THR A 16 -9.79 0.22 26.82
CA THR A 16 -9.62 -1.25 26.80
C THR A 16 -9.82 -1.95 28.15
N SER A 17 -10.12 -1.24 29.23
CA SER A 17 -10.28 -1.84 30.57
C SER A 17 -11.73 -2.14 30.97
N GLY A 18 -12.71 -1.95 30.07
CA GLY A 18 -14.14 -1.98 30.42
C GLY A 18 -14.99 -3.09 29.80
N TYR A 19 -14.44 -4.12 29.16
CA TYR A 19 -15.25 -5.19 28.56
C TYR A 19 -14.83 -6.60 28.97
N ALA A 20 -15.69 -7.17 29.82
CA ALA A 20 -16.07 -8.58 29.94
C ALA A 20 -15.00 -9.58 30.42
N GLN A 21 -15.18 -10.02 31.66
CA GLN A 21 -14.91 -11.40 32.07
C GLN A 21 -15.59 -12.36 31.08
N LYS A 22 -14.81 -12.89 30.14
CA LYS A 22 -15.07 -14.17 29.49
C LYS A 22 -13.84 -15.04 29.68
N GLU A 23 -14.10 -16.31 29.89
CA GLU A 23 -13.18 -17.40 30.22
C GLU A 23 -11.75 -17.18 29.73
N LYS A 24 -10.77 -17.38 30.62
CA LYS A 24 -9.34 -17.30 30.31
C LYS A 24 -9.05 -18.13 29.05
N PRO A 25 -8.72 -17.50 27.90
CA PRO A 25 -8.23 -18.26 26.76
C PRO A 25 -6.94 -18.96 27.18
N LYS A 26 -6.74 -20.21 26.75
CA LYS A 26 -5.46 -20.89 26.93
C LYS A 26 -4.34 -19.98 26.39
N LYS A 27 -3.28 -19.77 27.16
CA LYS A 27 -2.18 -18.84 26.87
C LYS A 27 -1.61 -19.00 25.45
N ASP A 28 -1.65 -20.22 24.91
CA ASP A 28 -1.18 -20.54 23.56
C ASP A 28 -2.11 -20.05 22.43
N SER A 29 -3.43 -19.94 22.67
CA SER A 29 -4.38 -19.46 21.65
C SER A 29 -4.27 -17.95 21.42
N LEU A 30 -4.02 -17.18 22.49
CA LEU A 30 -3.80 -15.74 22.41
C LEU A 30 -2.52 -15.39 21.64
N PHE A 31 -1.44 -16.16 21.86
CA PHE A 31 -0.19 -15.97 21.14
C PHE A 31 -0.36 -16.23 19.64
N ILE A 32 -1.03 -17.31 19.25
CA ILE A 32 -1.32 -17.63 17.84
C ILE A 32 -2.23 -16.56 17.20
N GLU A 33 -3.27 -16.09 17.90
CA GLU A 33 -4.15 -15.04 17.38
C GLU A 33 -3.43 -13.69 17.21
N PHE A 34 -2.50 -13.35 18.10
CA PHE A 34 -1.68 -12.15 18.00
C PHE A 34 -0.83 -12.16 16.72
N TRP A 35 -0.10 -13.25 16.46
CA TRP A 35 0.75 -13.36 15.26
C TRP A 35 -0.05 -13.38 13.96
N LYS A 36 -1.28 -13.90 13.96
CA LYS A 36 -2.17 -13.85 12.78
C LYS A 36 -2.60 -12.44 12.40
N LYS A 37 -2.64 -11.50 13.36
CA LYS A 37 -3.04 -10.11 13.17
C LYS A 37 -1.86 -9.18 12.83
N LEU A 38 -0.64 -9.67 13.02
CA LEU A 38 0.58 -8.96 12.64
C LEU A 38 0.81 -9.11 11.13
N LYS A 39 0.84 -7.98 10.42
CA LYS A 39 1.13 -7.90 8.98
C LYS A 39 2.43 -7.12 8.79
N VAL A 40 3.32 -7.62 7.94
CA VAL A 40 4.46 -6.83 7.46
C VAL A 40 3.94 -5.88 6.38
N ARG A 41 4.34 -4.61 6.45
CA ARG A 41 3.94 -3.56 5.51
C ARG A 41 5.14 -3.02 4.73
N LYS A 42 4.91 -2.64 3.48
CA LYS A 42 5.83 -1.85 2.66
C LYS A 42 5.31 -0.41 2.57
N ALA A 43 6.18 0.58 2.42
CA ALA A 43 5.80 1.99 2.31
C ALA A 43 5.07 2.38 1.00
N PHE A 44 4.83 1.45 0.07
CA PHE A 44 4.40 1.81 -1.29
C PHE A 44 3.19 1.03 -1.84
N GLU A 45 2.57 0.14 -1.05
CA GLU A 45 1.45 -0.69 -1.51
C GLU A 45 0.34 -0.73 -0.44
N THR A 46 -0.84 -0.21 -0.78
CA THR A 46 -2.05 -0.23 0.06
C THR A 46 -2.74 -1.61 0.06
N GLU A 47 -2.36 -2.52 -0.83
CA GLU A 47 -2.93 -3.88 -0.88
C GLU A 47 -2.04 -4.90 -0.15
N THR A 48 -2.44 -5.31 1.05
CA THR A 48 -1.87 -6.52 1.67
C THR A 48 -2.51 -7.75 1.06
N SER A 49 -2.06 -8.15 -0.13
CA SER A 49 -2.18 -9.54 -0.56
C SER A 49 -1.25 -10.40 0.32
N ASP A 50 -1.61 -11.66 0.61
CA ASP A 50 -0.76 -12.57 1.40
C ASP A 50 0.65 -12.77 0.81
N ASP A 51 0.81 -12.47 -0.48
CA ASP A 51 2.05 -12.56 -1.24
C ASP A 51 3.02 -11.38 -1.02
N ASP A 52 2.57 -10.30 -0.37
CA ASP A 52 3.32 -9.03 -0.18
C ASP A 52 3.80 -8.78 1.26
N LYS A 53 3.63 -9.75 2.15
CA LYS A 53 4.01 -9.70 3.58
C LYS A 53 5.53 -9.80 3.84
N ALA A 54 6.39 -9.53 2.88
CA ALA A 54 7.84 -9.56 3.09
C ALA A 54 8.38 -8.12 3.24
N ALA A 55 9.14 -7.89 4.31
CA ALA A 55 9.99 -6.70 4.41
C ALA A 55 11.05 -6.80 3.32
N ASN A 56 11.26 -5.73 2.57
CA ASN A 56 12.25 -5.73 1.50
C ASN A 56 13.54 -5.09 2.02
N LEU A 57 14.59 -5.90 2.06
CA LEU A 57 15.97 -5.44 2.16
C LEU A 57 16.58 -5.66 0.77
N SER A 58 16.92 -4.58 0.06
CA SER A 58 17.67 -4.67 -1.19
C SER A 58 19.02 -4.02 -1.04
N PHE A 59 20.05 -4.70 -1.53
CA PHE A 59 21.42 -4.20 -1.59
C PHE A 59 21.78 -4.05 -3.06
N THR A 60 22.26 -2.88 -3.45
CA THR A 60 22.74 -2.60 -4.80
C THR A 60 24.17 -2.10 -4.68
N PHE A 61 25.07 -2.60 -5.52
CA PHE A 61 26.48 -2.19 -5.53
C PHE A 61 26.74 -1.35 -6.78
N PRO A 62 26.44 -0.03 -6.75
CA PRO A 62 26.68 0.84 -7.88
C PRO A 62 28.19 1.01 -8.10
N LYS A 63 28.59 1.12 -9.36
CA LYS A 63 29.99 1.25 -9.77
C LYS A 63 30.66 2.52 -9.22
N ASP A 64 29.88 3.56 -8.99
CA ASP A 64 30.37 4.92 -8.71
C ASP A 64 29.98 5.44 -7.31
N LYS A 65 29.37 4.61 -6.43
CA LYS A 65 29.08 4.98 -5.03
C LYS A 65 29.47 3.85 -4.07
N PRO A 66 30.03 4.14 -2.88
CA PRO A 66 30.34 3.13 -1.89
C PRO A 66 29.06 2.57 -1.29
N ASN A 67 28.62 1.40 -1.78
CA ASN A 67 27.50 0.58 -1.29
C ASN A 67 26.14 1.29 -1.19
N SER A 68 25.17 0.90 -2.02
CA SER A 68 23.81 1.39 -1.91
C SER A 68 22.86 0.31 -1.40
N PHE A 69 21.87 0.70 -0.62
CA PHE A 69 20.89 -0.17 -0.01
C PHE A 69 19.58 0.58 0.17
N ILE A 70 18.49 -0.17 0.07
CA ILE A 70 17.16 0.29 0.43
C ILE A 70 16.66 -0.59 1.57
N ILE A 71 16.29 0.06 2.67
CA ILE A 71 15.53 -0.56 3.74
C ILE A 71 14.11 -0.04 3.63
N ASN A 72 13.17 -0.94 3.38
CA ASN A 72 11.75 -0.65 3.48
C ASN A 72 11.10 -1.71 4.36
N ALA A 73 10.87 -1.34 5.62
CA ALA A 73 10.35 -2.25 6.63
C ALA A 73 9.22 -1.58 7.39
N GLY A 74 8.09 -2.26 7.47
CA GLY A 74 6.94 -1.82 8.25
C GLY A 74 6.25 -2.97 8.98
N ILE A 75 5.64 -2.64 10.09
CA ILE A 75 4.78 -3.52 10.87
C ILE A 75 3.40 -2.89 10.99
N GLY A 76 2.36 -3.69 10.82
CA GLY A 76 0.97 -3.30 10.99
C GLY A 76 0.22 -4.31 11.85
N TYR A 77 -0.72 -3.81 12.65
CA TYR A 77 -1.60 -4.64 13.46
C TYR A 77 -3.05 -4.28 13.18
N GLU A 78 -3.83 -5.28 12.77
CA GLU A 78 -5.25 -5.11 12.46
C GLU A 78 -6.11 -5.31 13.73
N PHE A 79 -6.78 -4.24 14.16
CA PHE A 79 -7.67 -4.22 15.30
C PHE A 79 -9.10 -4.58 14.88
N GLY A 80 -9.30 -5.87 14.63
CA GLY A 80 -10.62 -6.43 14.34
C GLY A 80 -11.08 -6.17 12.90
N ASP A 81 -11.64 -7.24 12.32
CA ASP A 81 -12.38 -7.20 11.06
C ASP A 81 -13.86 -7.38 11.41
N LYS A 82 -14.71 -6.47 10.92
CA LYS A 82 -16.16 -6.61 11.00
C LYS A 82 -16.72 -6.87 9.61
N THR A 83 -17.02 -8.14 9.34
CA THR A 83 -17.85 -8.52 8.21
C THR A 83 -19.31 -8.63 8.63
N LYS A 84 -20.19 -7.86 8.00
CA LYS A 84 -21.65 -7.89 8.21
C LYS A 84 -22.36 -8.18 6.88
N LYS A 85 -23.24 -9.18 6.88
CA LYS A 85 -24.16 -9.45 5.76
C LYS A 85 -25.48 -8.74 5.98
N LYS A 86 -25.90 -7.92 5.03
CA LYS A 86 -27.20 -7.23 5.03
C LYS A 86 -28.31 -8.21 4.61
N LYS A 87 -29.57 -7.90 4.95
CA LYS A 87 -30.74 -8.71 4.60
C LYS A 87 -30.88 -8.96 3.09
N ASN A 88 -30.42 -8.02 2.25
CA ASN A 88 -30.41 -8.13 0.79
C ASN A 88 -29.21 -8.94 0.24
N GLY A 89 -28.41 -9.57 1.09
CA GLY A 89 -27.24 -10.35 0.69
C GLY A 89 -25.93 -9.56 0.52
N ASN A 90 -25.99 -8.23 0.47
CA ASN A 90 -24.80 -7.38 0.33
C ASN A 90 -23.88 -7.51 1.55
N LEU A 91 -22.57 -7.38 1.32
CA LEU A 91 -21.55 -7.49 2.35
C LEU A 91 -20.95 -6.13 2.66
N TYR A 92 -20.76 -5.87 3.94
CA TYR A 92 -19.98 -4.75 4.44
C TYR A 92 -18.78 -5.31 5.20
N LYS A 93 -17.58 -4.90 4.81
CA LYS A 93 -16.33 -5.24 5.50
C LYS A 93 -15.68 -3.95 5.99
N SER A 94 -15.12 -3.98 7.19
CA SER A 94 -14.29 -2.88 7.69
C SER A 94 -13.17 -3.37 8.58
N ALA A 95 -12.02 -2.70 8.47
CA ALA A 95 -10.83 -3.02 9.25
C ALA A 95 -10.15 -1.73 9.73
N PHE A 96 -9.65 -1.76 10.97
CA PHE A 96 -8.79 -0.70 11.51
C PHE A 96 -7.39 -1.26 11.69
N THR A 97 -6.36 -0.55 11.24
CA THR A 97 -4.97 -1.02 11.31
C THR A 97 -4.09 0.09 11.86
N GLY A 98 -3.34 -0.18 12.92
CA GLY A 98 -2.22 0.67 13.34
C GLY A 98 -0.94 0.20 12.70
N PHE A 99 -0.03 1.10 12.34
CA PHE A 99 1.18 0.73 11.63
C PHE A 99 2.37 1.65 11.91
N PHE A 100 3.57 1.11 11.73
CA PHE A 100 4.84 1.80 11.72
C PHE A 100 5.63 1.38 10.49
N VAL A 101 6.27 2.34 9.82
CA VAL A 101 7.08 2.11 8.61
C VAL A 101 8.38 2.90 8.74
N TYR A 102 9.50 2.27 8.40
CA TYR A 102 10.80 2.89 8.29
C TYR A 102 11.33 2.74 6.87
N ASN A 103 11.77 3.86 6.30
CA ASN A 103 12.38 3.92 4.99
C ASN A 103 13.79 4.51 5.08
N GLN A 104 14.73 3.85 4.43
CA GLN A 104 16.04 4.40 4.13
C GLN A 104 16.40 4.04 2.71
N ASN A 105 16.82 5.04 1.93
CA ASN A 105 17.28 4.88 0.57
C ASN A 105 18.51 5.75 0.37
N ASN A 106 19.67 5.13 0.12
CA ASN A 106 20.91 5.82 -0.21
C ASN A 106 21.37 5.51 -1.66
N GLU A 107 20.52 4.90 -2.49
CA GLU A 107 20.81 4.65 -3.92
C GLU A 107 20.66 5.93 -4.75
N LEU A 108 19.84 6.86 -4.28
CA LEU A 108 19.59 8.14 -4.90
C LEU A 108 20.77 9.12 -4.71
N ASP A 109 20.75 10.22 -5.45
CA ASP A 109 21.78 11.26 -5.33
C ASP A 109 21.79 11.95 -3.97
N LYS A 110 20.68 11.85 -3.23
CA LYS A 110 20.54 12.29 -1.85
C LYS A 110 20.03 11.13 -1.01
N GLU A 111 20.70 10.91 0.13
CA GLU A 111 20.22 9.94 1.11
C GLU A 111 18.88 10.41 1.67
N GLN A 112 17.88 9.55 1.56
CA GLN A 112 16.54 9.76 2.08
C GLN A 112 16.31 8.81 3.23
N LYS A 113 15.88 9.35 4.36
CA LYS A 113 15.56 8.59 5.56
C LYS A 113 14.31 9.17 6.18
N ASN A 114 13.30 8.35 6.41
CA ASN A 114 12.07 8.76 7.07
C ASN A 114 11.43 7.61 7.84
N TYR A 115 10.53 7.95 8.77
CA TYR A 115 9.61 6.98 9.34
C TYR A 115 8.20 7.53 9.40
N LYS A 116 7.23 6.62 9.32
CA LYS A 116 5.82 6.88 9.48
C LYS A 116 5.25 6.06 10.63
N LEU A 117 4.37 6.68 11.40
CA LEU A 117 3.55 6.03 12.42
C LEU A 117 2.11 6.47 12.19
N GLY A 118 1.17 5.55 12.09
CA GLY A 118 -0.19 5.94 11.79
C GLY A 118 -1.23 4.88 12.08
N ALA A 119 -2.46 5.23 11.75
CA ALA A 119 -3.59 4.33 11.74
C ALA A 119 -4.39 4.52 10.45
N SER A 120 -4.88 3.41 9.91
CA SER A 120 -5.72 3.38 8.73
C SER A 120 -7.05 2.70 9.02
N PHE A 121 -8.11 3.17 8.40
CA PHE A 121 -9.44 2.57 8.45
C PHE A 121 -9.91 2.31 7.01
N SER A 122 -10.21 1.05 6.71
CA SER A 122 -10.73 0.64 5.42
C SER A 122 -12.18 0.16 5.52
N GLN A 123 -12.95 0.43 4.47
CA GLN A 123 -14.32 -0.01 4.30
C GLN A 123 -14.52 -0.57 2.89
N ALA A 124 -15.29 -1.64 2.78
CA ALA A 124 -15.72 -2.19 1.51
C ALA A 124 -17.21 -2.45 1.52
N PHE A 125 -17.91 -1.97 0.49
CA PHE A 125 -19.31 -2.23 0.24
C PHE A 125 -19.42 -3.13 -0.98
N LEU A 126 -19.73 -4.41 -0.77
CA LEU A 126 -19.82 -5.39 -1.85
C LEU A 126 -21.26 -5.79 -2.12
N ASP A 127 -21.57 -6.04 -3.39
CA ASP A 127 -22.80 -6.72 -3.76
C ASP A 127 -22.81 -8.18 -3.27
N SER A 128 -23.96 -8.85 -3.38
CA SER A 128 -24.15 -10.22 -2.91
C SER A 128 -23.26 -11.27 -3.59
N PHE A 129 -22.71 -10.95 -4.76
CA PHE A 129 -21.87 -11.84 -5.57
C PHE A 129 -20.39 -11.45 -5.54
N GLU A 130 -20.02 -10.42 -4.77
CA GLU A 130 -18.67 -9.84 -4.73
C GLU A 130 -18.13 -9.43 -6.13
N THR A 131 -19.03 -9.10 -7.06
CA THR A 131 -18.70 -8.68 -8.43
C THR A 131 -18.62 -7.17 -8.57
N LYS A 132 -19.25 -6.44 -7.65
CA LYS A 132 -19.20 -4.98 -7.57
C LYS A 132 -18.84 -4.56 -6.17
N ALA A 133 -17.89 -3.66 -6.03
CA ALA A 133 -17.63 -3.04 -4.74
C ALA A 133 -17.17 -1.58 -4.85
N HIS A 134 -17.36 -0.86 -3.76
CA HIS A 134 -16.73 0.43 -3.51
C HIS A 134 -15.86 0.30 -2.28
N PHE A 135 -14.59 0.64 -2.44
CA PHE A 135 -13.63 0.67 -1.35
C PHE A 135 -13.37 2.12 -0.95
N VAL A 136 -13.20 2.30 0.35
CA VAL A 136 -12.82 3.58 0.94
C VAL A 136 -11.73 3.31 1.96
N GLU A 137 -10.64 4.06 1.88
CA GLU A 137 -9.52 3.98 2.81
C GLU A 137 -9.23 5.36 3.36
N TYR A 138 -9.10 5.44 4.68
CA TYR A 138 -8.66 6.62 5.38
C TYR A 138 -7.36 6.31 6.10
N ALA A 139 -6.42 7.23 6.15
CA ALA A 139 -5.26 7.11 7.02
C ALA A 139 -4.97 8.45 7.72
N LEU A 140 -4.52 8.34 8.97
CA LEU A 140 -3.92 9.43 9.73
C LEU A 140 -2.51 9.00 10.13
N GLU A 141 -1.52 9.75 9.70
CA GLU A 141 -0.11 9.39 9.84
C GLU A 141 0.68 10.56 10.40
N TYR A 142 1.68 10.24 11.20
CA TYR A 142 2.78 11.12 11.52
C TYR A 142 3.98 10.70 10.66
N LEU A 143 4.60 11.65 9.98
CA LEU A 143 5.81 11.47 9.18
C LEU A 143 6.93 12.31 9.75
N ARG A 144 8.08 11.67 9.97
CA ARG A 144 9.36 12.36 10.21
C ARG A 144 10.29 12.10 9.04
N ASP A 145 10.68 13.18 8.40
CA ASP A 145 11.72 13.21 7.37
C ASP A 145 13.03 13.67 8.00
N PHE A 146 14.08 12.84 7.94
CA PHE A 146 15.39 13.20 8.48
C PHE A 146 16.21 14.04 7.52
N TYR A 147 15.94 13.97 6.21
CA TYR A 147 16.65 14.76 5.22
C TYR A 147 16.22 16.22 5.33
N ASP A 148 14.93 16.51 5.28
CA ASP A 148 14.41 17.87 5.46
C ASP A 148 14.23 18.27 6.93
N THR A 149 14.60 17.39 7.86
CA THR A 149 14.38 17.55 9.30
C THR A 149 12.93 17.96 9.61
N SER A 150 12.00 17.46 8.78
CA SER A 150 10.61 17.89 8.79
C SER A 150 9.75 16.92 9.56
N HIS A 151 8.72 17.47 10.20
CA HIS A 151 7.73 16.70 10.95
C HIS A 151 6.36 17.10 10.42
N SER A 152 5.54 16.10 10.09
CA SER A 152 4.23 16.35 9.53
C SER A 152 3.16 15.39 10.02
N VAL A 153 1.92 15.87 10.02
CA VAL A 153 0.72 15.04 10.13
C VAL A 153 0.08 14.95 8.75
N LEU A 154 -0.25 13.74 8.34
CA LEU A 154 -0.82 13.39 7.05
C LEU A 154 -2.21 12.83 7.28
N PHE A 155 -3.19 13.27 6.50
CA PHE A 155 -4.48 12.62 6.39
C PHE A 155 -4.73 12.29 4.92
N THR A 156 -5.14 11.06 4.64
CA THR A 156 -5.50 10.62 3.30
C THR A 156 -6.88 10.00 3.29
N SER A 157 -7.59 10.18 2.18
CA SER A 157 -8.85 9.51 1.90
C SER A 157 -8.85 9.08 0.45
N TYR A 158 -8.90 7.77 0.21
CA TYR A 158 -8.87 7.18 -1.12
C TYR A 158 -10.13 6.35 -1.38
N TRP A 159 -10.58 6.39 -2.63
CA TRP A 159 -11.75 5.69 -3.12
C TRP A 159 -11.40 4.96 -4.41
N TYR A 160 -11.80 3.71 -4.50
CA TYR A 160 -11.62 2.93 -5.72
C TYR A 160 -12.76 1.91 -5.91
N PRO A 161 -13.25 1.74 -7.15
CA PRO A 161 -14.29 0.77 -7.46
C PRO A 161 -13.69 -0.61 -7.79
N LEU A 162 -14.50 -1.63 -7.61
CA LEU A 162 -14.28 -2.97 -8.16
C LEU A 162 -15.46 -3.38 -9.02
N LEU A 163 -15.15 -3.96 -10.18
CA LEU A 163 -16.12 -4.47 -11.13
C LEU A 163 -15.50 -5.70 -11.82
N LYS A 164 -15.95 -6.89 -11.45
CA LYS A 164 -15.50 -8.17 -12.00
C LYS A 164 -16.56 -8.74 -12.94
N LYS A 165 -16.68 -8.16 -14.15
CA LYS A 165 -17.58 -8.66 -15.19
C LYS A 165 -16.81 -9.08 -16.44
N PRO A 166 -16.75 -10.38 -16.78
CA PRO A 166 -16.14 -10.86 -18.02
C PRO A 166 -16.76 -10.19 -19.25
N GLY A 167 -15.94 -9.76 -20.21
CA GLY A 167 -16.40 -9.10 -21.45
C GLY A 167 -16.74 -7.61 -21.29
N SER A 168 -16.44 -6.99 -20.15
CA SER A 168 -16.55 -5.55 -19.92
C SER A 168 -15.23 -4.97 -19.41
N ILE A 169 -15.21 -3.67 -19.10
CA ILE A 169 -14.11 -3.08 -18.33
C ILE A 169 -14.07 -3.75 -16.96
N VAL A 170 -12.89 -4.22 -16.58
CA VAL A 170 -12.65 -4.93 -15.33
C VAL A 170 -11.89 -4.01 -14.38
N LEU A 171 -12.44 -3.76 -13.19
CA LEU A 171 -11.87 -2.84 -12.21
C LEU A 171 -11.50 -3.58 -10.92
N GLY A 172 -10.32 -3.30 -10.36
CA GLY A 172 -9.93 -3.70 -9.01
C GLY A 172 -9.69 -5.20 -8.78
N GLY A 173 -9.66 -6.02 -9.82
CA GLY A 173 -9.30 -7.43 -9.68
C GLY A 173 -9.37 -8.20 -10.98
N TYR A 174 -8.53 -9.23 -11.11
CA TYR A 174 -8.41 -9.99 -12.35
C TYR A 174 -9.73 -10.61 -12.83
N ALA A 175 -10.03 -10.43 -14.12
CA ALA A 175 -10.94 -11.30 -14.85
C ALA A 175 -10.16 -12.05 -15.93
N GLN A 176 -10.48 -13.34 -16.10
CA GLN A 176 -9.86 -14.17 -17.12
C GLN A 176 -10.66 -14.11 -18.42
N ASN A 177 -9.99 -13.81 -19.53
CA ASN A 177 -10.58 -14.00 -20.85
C ASN A 177 -10.39 -15.44 -21.35
N ALA A 178 -11.13 -15.83 -22.38
CA ALA A 178 -11.09 -17.19 -22.95
C ALA A 178 -9.68 -17.66 -23.35
N LYS A 179 -8.79 -16.72 -23.71
CA LYS A 179 -7.42 -16.95 -24.16
C LYS A 179 -6.40 -17.09 -23.02
N GLY A 180 -6.83 -17.01 -21.75
CA GLY A 180 -5.94 -17.13 -20.59
C GLY A 180 -5.15 -15.86 -20.25
N VAL A 181 -5.59 -14.72 -20.77
CA VAL A 181 -5.09 -13.40 -20.37
C VAL A 181 -5.95 -12.89 -19.23
N LEU A 182 -5.29 -12.41 -18.18
CA LEU A 182 -5.88 -11.82 -17.00
C LEU A 182 -5.60 -10.32 -17.05
N TYR A 183 -6.60 -9.47 -16.83
CA TYR A 183 -6.39 -8.03 -16.80
C TYR A 183 -7.34 -7.34 -15.82
N TYR A 184 -6.95 -6.15 -15.37
CA TYR A 184 -7.83 -5.19 -14.69
C TYR A 184 -7.25 -3.78 -14.77
N LEU A 185 -8.12 -2.78 -14.63
CA LEU A 185 -7.75 -1.40 -14.34
C LEU A 185 -7.95 -1.12 -12.86
N LEU A 186 -7.18 -0.18 -12.32
CA LEU A 186 -7.26 0.24 -10.93
C LEU A 186 -7.38 1.77 -10.88
N PRO A 187 -8.55 2.33 -11.23
CA PRO A 187 -8.80 3.74 -11.04
C PRO A 187 -8.98 4.03 -9.55
N GLN A 188 -8.36 5.11 -9.08
CA GLN A 188 -8.45 5.56 -7.71
C GLN A 188 -8.53 7.09 -7.71
N ALA A 189 -9.30 7.64 -6.78
CA ALA A 189 -9.38 9.07 -6.54
C ALA A 189 -9.30 9.34 -5.05
N GLY A 190 -8.94 10.56 -4.65
CA GLY A 190 -8.81 10.87 -3.25
C GLY A 190 -8.48 12.31 -2.94
N ILE A 191 -8.27 12.53 -1.65
CA ILE A 191 -7.73 13.76 -1.11
C ILE A 191 -6.57 13.45 -0.17
N GLU A 192 -5.61 14.36 -0.15
CA GLU A 192 -4.43 14.28 0.70
C GLU A 192 -4.29 15.61 1.44
N TYR A 193 -4.12 15.56 2.75
CA TYR A 193 -3.80 16.70 3.59
C TYR A 193 -2.48 16.44 4.30
N GLN A 194 -1.59 17.41 4.29
CA GLN A 194 -0.30 17.35 4.96
C GLN A 194 -0.09 18.65 5.72
N ASN A 195 0.15 18.57 7.03
CA ASN A 195 0.56 19.71 7.85
C ASN A 195 2.00 19.52 8.30
N VAL A 196 2.91 20.35 7.80
CA VAL A 196 4.32 20.41 8.18
C VAL A 196 4.48 21.46 9.28
N PHE A 197 4.70 21.02 10.51
CA PHE A 197 4.84 21.92 11.67
C PHE A 197 6.30 22.12 12.10
N THR A 198 7.20 21.25 11.65
CA THR A 198 8.66 21.42 11.78
C THR A 198 9.30 21.27 10.41
N ALA A 199 10.24 22.16 10.07
CA ALA A 199 11.02 22.14 8.84
C ALA A 199 12.27 23.03 9.01
N LYS A 200 13.27 22.88 8.13
CA LYS A 200 14.51 23.70 8.13
C LYS A 200 14.20 25.18 7.91
N ALA A 201 13.43 25.52 6.87
CA ALA A 201 13.03 26.88 6.60
C ALA A 201 11.61 27.16 7.13
N ALA A 202 11.37 28.39 7.58
CA ALA A 202 10.04 28.81 8.03
C ALA A 202 9.00 28.77 6.90
N ALA A 203 9.42 29.00 5.65
CA ALA A 203 8.57 28.95 4.46
C ALA A 203 8.09 27.53 4.10
N ASP A 204 8.74 26.50 4.64
CA ASP A 204 8.40 25.09 4.42
C ASP A 204 7.37 24.58 5.45
N LYS A 205 7.05 25.40 6.46
CA LYS A 205 6.03 25.09 7.46
C LYS A 205 4.67 25.54 6.95
N GLY A 206 3.65 24.73 7.20
CA GLY A 206 2.29 25.04 6.80
C GLY A 206 1.49 23.81 6.49
N TYR A 207 0.51 23.95 5.61
CA TYR A 207 -0.31 22.87 5.13
C TYR A 207 -0.32 22.81 3.60
N ASN A 208 -0.58 21.61 3.09
CA ASN A 208 -0.90 21.37 1.71
C ASN A 208 -2.11 20.43 1.63
N PHE A 209 -3.11 20.84 0.87
CA PHE A 209 -4.32 20.09 0.59
C PHE A 209 -4.38 19.81 -0.91
N ARG A 210 -4.41 18.52 -1.27
CA ARG A 210 -4.29 18.05 -2.64
C ARG A 210 -5.48 17.17 -3.03
N GLY A 211 -5.91 17.31 -4.28
CA GLY A 211 -6.71 16.30 -4.95
C GLY A 211 -5.78 15.24 -5.53
N PHE A 212 -6.15 13.97 -5.39
CA PHE A 212 -5.38 12.83 -5.87
C PHE A 212 -6.20 12.03 -6.89
N PHE A 213 -5.55 11.59 -7.96
CA PHE A 213 -6.05 10.54 -8.82
C PHE A 213 -4.93 9.56 -9.19
N SER A 214 -5.32 8.32 -9.44
CA SER A 214 -4.43 7.30 -9.97
C SER A 214 -5.18 6.43 -10.97
N LEU A 215 -4.49 6.06 -12.04
CA LEU A 215 -4.96 5.09 -13.01
C LEU A 215 -3.89 4.00 -13.14
N GLY A 216 -4.21 2.86 -12.53
CA GLY A 216 -3.44 1.63 -12.68
C GLY A 216 -4.01 0.73 -13.78
N GLY A 217 -3.15 -0.10 -14.36
CA GLY A 217 -3.50 -1.17 -15.27
C GLY A 217 -2.59 -2.36 -15.03
N ASN A 218 -3.18 -3.55 -15.03
CA ASN A 218 -2.46 -4.80 -14.90
C ASN A 218 -2.85 -5.74 -16.04
N LEU A 219 -1.85 -6.29 -16.71
CA LEU A 219 -1.99 -7.29 -17.76
C LEU A 219 -1.09 -8.47 -17.43
N MET A 220 -1.69 -9.63 -17.20
CA MET A 220 -0.99 -10.88 -16.93
C MET A 220 -1.32 -11.92 -17.99
N ILE A 221 -0.27 -12.49 -18.58
CA ILE A 221 -0.35 -13.58 -19.55
C ILE A 221 0.25 -14.82 -18.88
N LYS A 222 -0.58 -15.84 -18.67
CA LYS A 222 -0.16 -17.11 -18.07
C LYS A 222 -0.44 -18.28 -18.99
N LYS A 223 0.50 -19.22 -19.05
CA LYS A 223 0.29 -20.48 -19.77
C LYS A 223 -0.69 -21.35 -18.98
N LYS A 224 -1.77 -21.84 -19.62
CA LYS A 224 -2.64 -22.84 -18.99
C LYS A 224 -1.83 -24.12 -18.74
N THR A 225 -1.73 -24.56 -17.50
CA THR A 225 -1.13 -25.88 -17.20
C THR A 225 -2.18 -26.95 -17.49
N TYR A 226 -1.94 -27.71 -18.55
CA TYR A 226 -2.69 -28.92 -18.87
C TYR A 226 -2.08 -30.09 -18.09
N ASN A 227 -2.83 -30.71 -17.18
CA ASN A 227 -2.40 -31.98 -16.60
C ASN A 227 -2.85 -33.12 -17.53
N LEU A 228 -1.90 -33.66 -18.31
CA LEU A 228 -2.14 -34.74 -19.27
C LEU A 228 -2.73 -36.01 -18.61
N LYS A 229 -2.51 -36.23 -17.31
CA LYS A 229 -3.05 -37.40 -16.59
C LYS A 229 -4.48 -37.21 -16.06
N ALA A 230 -4.92 -35.98 -15.82
CA ALA A 230 -6.20 -35.70 -15.17
C ALA A 230 -7.32 -35.24 -16.13
N LYS A 231 -7.02 -35.01 -17.42
CA LYS A 231 -7.95 -34.49 -18.44
C LYS A 231 -8.84 -33.32 -17.95
N LYS A 232 -8.36 -32.53 -17.00
CA LYS A 232 -9.07 -31.37 -16.43
C LYS A 232 -8.11 -30.19 -16.29
N ALA A 233 -8.57 -29.01 -16.71
CA ALA A 233 -7.89 -27.75 -16.42
C ALA A 233 -8.12 -27.42 -14.93
N TYR A 234 -7.06 -27.14 -14.18
CA TYR A 234 -7.18 -26.64 -12.81
C TYR A 234 -7.52 -25.15 -12.83
N ASP A 235 -8.47 -24.73 -12.00
CA ASP A 235 -8.84 -23.33 -11.71
C ASP A 235 -7.77 -22.55 -10.90
N LYS A 236 -6.59 -23.14 -10.68
CA LYS A 236 -5.52 -22.47 -9.92
C LYS A 236 -4.72 -21.54 -10.83
N ALA A 237 -5.30 -20.37 -11.14
CA ALA A 237 -4.71 -19.29 -11.94
C ALA A 237 -3.32 -18.78 -11.49
N PHE A 238 -2.82 -19.23 -10.34
CA PHE A 238 -1.56 -18.79 -9.74
C PHE A 238 -0.39 -19.78 -9.85
N TRP A 239 -0.58 -20.95 -10.49
CA TRP A 239 0.40 -22.06 -10.45
C TRP A 239 1.34 -22.15 -11.66
N THR A 240 1.32 -21.19 -12.58
CA THR A 240 1.92 -21.36 -13.92
C THR A 240 2.85 -20.23 -14.34
N TYR A 241 3.74 -20.54 -15.29
CA TYR A 241 4.64 -19.58 -15.91
C TYR A 241 3.87 -18.44 -16.57
N GLY A 242 4.41 -17.23 -16.47
CA GLY A 242 3.77 -16.08 -17.07
C GLY A 242 4.59 -14.81 -17.01
N ILE A 243 4.02 -13.77 -17.62
CA ILE A 243 4.52 -12.40 -17.60
C ILE A 243 3.38 -11.52 -17.11
N GLU A 244 3.69 -10.55 -16.27
CA GLU A 244 2.77 -9.54 -15.77
C GLU A 244 3.35 -8.16 -16.01
N LEU A 245 2.55 -7.27 -16.61
CA LEU A 245 2.85 -5.87 -16.81
C LEU A 245 1.91 -5.07 -15.90
N LYS A 246 2.47 -4.27 -15.01
CA LYS A 246 1.76 -3.29 -14.20
C LYS A 246 2.19 -1.89 -14.61
N ILE A 247 1.24 -1.02 -14.82
CA ILE A 247 1.47 0.39 -15.13
C ILE A 247 0.57 1.21 -14.24
N THR A 248 1.12 2.22 -13.58
CA THR A 248 0.37 3.15 -12.75
C THR A 248 0.80 4.57 -13.04
N TYR A 249 -0.18 5.44 -13.24
CA TYR A 249 0.03 6.88 -13.29
C TYR A 249 -0.76 7.54 -12.16
N GLU A 250 -0.07 8.32 -11.35
CA GLU A 250 -0.65 9.12 -10.27
C GLU A 250 -0.51 10.60 -10.62
N GLY A 251 -1.53 11.38 -10.28
CA GLY A 251 -1.50 12.83 -10.37
C GLY A 251 -2.05 13.46 -9.10
N ARG A 252 -1.34 14.47 -8.60
CA ARG A 252 -1.75 15.27 -7.45
C ARG A 252 -1.88 16.72 -7.88
N VAL A 253 -3.00 17.36 -7.55
CA VAL A 253 -3.24 18.77 -7.82
C VAL A 253 -3.34 19.49 -6.48
N ASN A 254 -2.53 20.52 -6.26
CA ASN A 254 -2.64 21.36 -5.07
C ASN A 254 -3.94 22.19 -5.16
N ILE A 255 -4.88 21.94 -4.23
CA ILE A 255 -6.15 22.67 -4.13
C ILE A 255 -5.96 23.91 -3.25
N ALA A 256 -5.27 23.75 -2.12
CA ALA A 256 -4.97 24.84 -1.19
C ALA A 256 -3.65 24.56 -0.46
N ASN A 257 -2.77 25.54 -0.36
CA ASN A 257 -1.52 25.42 0.39
C ASN A 257 -1.05 26.79 0.87
N ASN A 258 -0.20 26.81 1.91
CA ASN A 258 0.51 28.02 2.35
C ASN A 258 2.01 27.78 2.55
N ILE A 259 2.50 26.64 2.08
CA ILE A 259 3.92 26.29 2.00
C ILE A 259 4.46 26.89 0.70
N ALA A 260 5.73 27.27 0.64
CA ALA A 260 6.40 27.76 -0.57
C ALA A 260 6.59 26.67 -1.65
N SER A 261 5.53 25.90 -1.97
CA SER A 261 5.55 24.88 -3.01
C SER A 261 5.19 25.51 -4.36
N THR A 262 6.12 25.43 -5.31
CA THR A 262 5.94 25.95 -6.68
C THR A 262 5.17 25.01 -7.60
N GLU A 263 5.04 23.73 -7.24
CA GLU A 263 4.44 22.72 -8.11
C GLU A 263 2.94 22.61 -7.87
N SER A 264 2.12 23.19 -8.75
CA SER A 264 0.65 23.06 -8.72
C SER A 264 0.18 21.63 -9.05
N TYR A 265 1.00 20.87 -9.80
CA TYR A 265 0.72 19.51 -10.23
C TYR A 265 1.94 18.62 -10.04
N VAL A 266 1.75 17.46 -9.40
CA VAL A 266 2.83 16.50 -9.10
C VAL A 266 2.48 15.13 -9.72
N PRO A 267 3.11 14.77 -10.86
CA PRO A 267 2.92 13.47 -11.48
C PRO A 267 3.84 12.39 -10.90
N MET A 268 3.39 11.14 -10.94
CA MET A 268 4.22 9.97 -10.71
C MET A 268 3.84 8.84 -11.65
N PHE A 269 4.83 8.28 -12.33
CA PHE A 269 4.67 7.12 -13.20
C PHE A 269 5.44 5.94 -12.61
N LYS A 270 4.80 4.77 -12.60
CA LYS A 270 5.41 3.49 -12.21
C LYS A 270 5.09 2.45 -13.26
N GLY A 271 6.10 1.72 -13.71
CA GLY A 271 5.96 0.54 -14.54
C GLY A 271 6.67 -0.65 -13.88
N GLU A 272 6.07 -1.84 -13.92
CA GLU A 272 6.68 -3.08 -13.46
C GLU A 272 6.40 -4.19 -14.48
N LEU A 273 7.44 -4.89 -14.91
CA LEU A 273 7.36 -6.10 -15.71
C LEU A 273 7.88 -7.27 -14.85
N VAL A 274 7.01 -8.20 -14.51
CA VAL A 274 7.34 -9.37 -13.68
C VAL A 274 7.29 -10.63 -14.52
N PHE A 275 8.39 -11.38 -14.51
CA PHE A 275 8.49 -12.70 -15.08
C PHE A 275 8.36 -13.77 -13.99
N TYR A 276 7.55 -14.79 -14.28
CA TYR A 276 7.31 -15.94 -13.43
C TYR A 276 7.96 -17.19 -14.05
N PRO A 277 9.27 -17.41 -13.86
CA PRO A 277 10.02 -18.52 -14.45
C PRO A 277 9.77 -19.87 -13.78
N THR A 278 9.02 -19.93 -12.67
CA THR A 278 8.80 -21.18 -11.91
C THR A 278 7.32 -21.42 -11.66
N GLN A 279 6.93 -22.69 -11.60
CA GLN A 279 5.61 -23.07 -11.10
C GLN A 279 5.50 -22.66 -9.62
N ASN A 280 4.34 -22.16 -9.21
CA ASN A 280 4.03 -21.65 -7.86
C ASN A 280 4.72 -20.32 -7.48
N ASN A 281 5.30 -19.58 -8.44
CA ASN A 281 5.88 -18.26 -8.22
C ASN A 281 6.95 -18.23 -7.11
N LYS A 282 7.65 -19.34 -6.89
CA LYS A 282 8.74 -19.43 -5.88
C LYS A 282 9.92 -18.53 -6.22
N PHE A 283 10.10 -18.24 -7.50
CA PHE A 283 11.10 -17.33 -8.00
C PHE A 283 10.45 -16.42 -9.03
N THR A 284 10.67 -15.10 -8.89
CA THR A 284 10.24 -14.10 -9.86
C THR A 284 11.36 -13.10 -10.16
N ILE A 285 11.37 -12.60 -11.39
CA ILE A 285 12.30 -11.58 -11.87
C ILE A 285 11.46 -10.37 -12.24
N GLY A 286 11.70 -9.22 -11.61
CA GLY A 286 10.96 -7.99 -11.87
C GLY A 286 11.89 -6.91 -12.42
N LEU A 287 11.47 -6.23 -13.47
CA LEU A 287 12.06 -4.96 -13.91
C LEU A 287 11.04 -3.86 -13.64
N SER A 288 11.39 -2.88 -12.83
CA SER A 288 10.53 -1.73 -12.57
C SER A 288 11.19 -0.41 -12.94
N TYR A 289 10.36 0.56 -13.27
CA TYR A 289 10.75 1.95 -13.54
C TYR A 289 9.84 2.86 -12.74
N THR A 290 10.43 3.81 -12.03
CA THR A 290 9.69 4.86 -11.31
C THR A 290 10.18 6.21 -11.80
N ASN A 291 9.26 7.13 -12.09
CA ASN A 291 9.55 8.51 -12.45
C ASN A 291 8.54 9.48 -11.85
N GLY A 292 9.00 10.39 -11.00
CA GLY A 292 8.16 11.42 -10.38
C GLY A 292 8.34 11.51 -8.88
N THR A 293 7.41 12.18 -8.21
CA THR A 293 7.52 12.51 -6.78
C THR A 293 6.30 12.01 -6.03
N ASN A 294 6.51 11.40 -4.86
CA ASN A 294 5.43 11.16 -3.90
C ASN A 294 5.65 12.06 -2.66
N PRO A 295 4.98 13.23 -2.58
CA PRO A 295 5.20 14.19 -1.50
C PRO A 295 4.75 13.66 -0.13
N LEU A 296 3.88 12.64 -0.08
CA LEU A 296 3.46 12.02 1.18
C LEU A 296 4.52 11.11 1.77
N GLU A 297 5.52 10.69 1.00
CA GLU A 297 6.60 9.83 1.48
C GLU A 297 7.80 10.62 2.00
N GLY A 298 7.81 11.96 1.86
CA GLY A 298 9.01 12.76 2.13
C GLY A 298 10.16 12.33 1.22
N LEU A 299 9.84 12.02 -0.04
CA LEU A 299 10.82 11.63 -1.04
C LEU A 299 10.83 12.71 -2.12
N GLU A 300 12.02 13.21 -2.45
CA GLU A 300 12.25 14.04 -3.63
C GLU A 300 11.87 13.28 -4.91
N LYS A 301 11.85 13.99 -6.04
CA LYS A 301 11.62 13.39 -7.35
C LYS A 301 12.64 12.28 -7.64
N GLN A 302 12.14 11.10 -7.98
CA GLN A 302 12.96 9.92 -8.28
C GLN A 302 12.79 9.56 -9.75
N SER A 303 13.89 9.15 -10.40
CA SER A 303 13.87 8.50 -11.71
C SER A 303 14.88 7.37 -11.71
N PHE A 304 14.40 6.13 -11.64
CA PHE A 304 15.29 4.97 -11.57
C PHE A 304 14.66 3.73 -12.17
N TRP A 305 15.54 2.83 -12.63
CA TRP A 305 15.22 1.45 -12.97
C TRP A 305 15.66 0.52 -11.85
N LEU A 306 14.86 -0.48 -11.53
CA LEU A 306 15.19 -1.50 -10.53
C LEU A 306 15.00 -2.89 -11.14
N LEU A 307 16.05 -3.70 -11.08
CA LEU A 307 15.98 -5.13 -11.36
C LEU A 307 15.92 -5.89 -10.04
N ALA A 308 14.85 -6.63 -9.82
CA ALA A 308 14.59 -7.35 -8.58
C ALA A 308 14.46 -8.86 -8.82
N PHE A 309 15.07 -9.63 -7.93
CA PHE A 309 14.93 -11.09 -7.85
C PHE A 309 14.21 -11.43 -6.55
N LYS A 310 13.00 -12.01 -6.63
CA LYS A 310 12.21 -12.36 -5.43
C LYS A 310 12.15 -13.88 -5.29
N PHE A 311 12.43 -14.36 -4.08
CA PHE A 311 12.35 -15.78 -3.72
C PHE A 311 11.29 -15.97 -2.63
N LYS A 312 10.36 -16.91 -2.86
CA LYS A 312 9.35 -17.35 -1.88
C LYS A 312 9.69 -18.76 -1.40
N LYS A 313 9.54 -18.99 -0.10
CA LYS A 313 9.77 -20.28 0.55
C LYS A 313 8.69 -21.30 0.18
#